data_AF-A0A9D9PY12-F1
#
_entry.id   AF-A0A9D9PY12-F1
#
_cell.length_a   1.000
_cell.length_b   1.000
_cell.length_c   1.000
_cell.angle_alpha   90.00
_cell.angle_beta   90.00
_cell.angle_gamma   90.00
#
_symmetry.space_group_name_H-M   'P 1'
#
loop_
_entity.id
_entity.type
_entity.pdbx_description
1 polymer ?
#
loop_
_entity_poly.entity_id
_entity_poly.type
_entity_poly.pdbx_seq_one_letter_code
_entity_poly.pdbx_strand_id
1 'polypeptide(L)' 'LMQELGLTNHDLVAKSTEQLTHKMVAKARHGRWLSMRVRLKVQNAFNNASGQNLSLSELFNYS' A
#
# COMPACT_ATOMS: atom_id res chain seq x y z
N LEU A 1 -4.72 -7.58 7.02
CA LEU A 1 -5.15 -6.95 5.76
C LEU A 1 -4.56 -7.56 4.47
N MET A 2 -3.33 -7.24 4.04
CA MET A 2 -2.81 -7.74 2.74
C MET A 2 -2.72 -9.27 2.67
N GLN A 3 -2.31 -9.94 3.76
CA GLN A 3 -2.25 -11.40 3.84
C GLN A 3 -3.65 -12.04 3.81
N GLU A 4 -4.64 -11.42 4.46
CA GLU A 4 -6.03 -11.90 4.48
C GLU A 4 -6.68 -11.80 3.10
N LEU A 5 -6.30 -10.77 2.33
CA LEU A 5 -6.76 -10.57 0.95
C LEU A 5 -5.94 -11.37 -0.09
N GLY A 6 -4.92 -12.11 0.35
CA GLY A 6 -4.03 -12.85 -0.56
C GLY A 6 -3.19 -11.95 -1.50
N LEU A 7 -3.07 -10.65 -1.20
CA LEU A 7 -2.40 -9.69 -2.06
C LEU A 7 -0.88 -9.75 -1.86
N THR A 8 -0.15 -9.90 -2.96
CA THR A 8 1.31 -9.83 -2.95
C THR A 8 1.81 -8.40 -3.15
N ASN A 9 3.07 -8.15 -2.78
CA ASN A 9 3.71 -6.87 -3.07
C ASN A 9 3.75 -6.58 -4.58
N HIS A 10 3.80 -7.62 -5.41
CA HIS A 10 3.81 -7.47 -6.86
C HIS A 10 2.44 -7.02 -7.37
N ASP A 11 1.35 -7.54 -6.82
CA ASP A 11 0.00 -7.14 -7.23
C ASP A 11 -0.25 -5.65 -7.00
N LEU A 12 0.22 -5.11 -5.86
CA LEU A 12 0.13 -3.67 -5.61
C LEU A 12 0.94 -2.85 -6.61
N VAL A 13 2.14 -3.30 -6.96
CA VAL A 13 2.98 -2.60 -7.94
C VAL A 13 2.38 -2.68 -9.34
N ALA A 14 1.86 -3.85 -9.74
CA ALA A 14 1.26 -4.07 -11.04
C ALA A 14 -0.08 -3.33 -11.23
N LYS A 15 -0.84 -3.15 -10.14
CA LYS A 15 -2.11 -2.39 -10.13
C LYS A 15 -1.93 -0.91 -9.80
N SER A 16 -0.72 -0.48 -9.45
CA SER A 16 -0.43 0.93 -9.20
C SER A 16 -0.46 1.72 -10.51
N THR A 17 -1.26 2.78 -10.55
CA THR A 17 -1.24 3.76 -11.65
C THR A 17 -0.07 4.75 -11.53
N GLU A 18 0.60 4.77 -10.38
CA GLU A 18 1.73 5.65 -10.08
C GLU A 18 3.05 4.86 -9.99
N GLN A 19 4.19 5.56 -10.09
CA GLN A 19 5.49 4.97 -9.81
C GLN A 19 5.61 4.52 -8.35
N LEU A 20 5.44 3.21 -8.14
CA LEU A 20 5.53 2.48 -6.88
C LEU A 20 6.53 1.33 -7.05
N THR A 21 7.44 1.17 -6.11
CA THR A 21 8.43 0.07 -6.15
C THR A 21 8.11 -1.01 -5.12
N HIS A 22 8.56 -2.23 -5.36
CA HIS A 22 8.47 -3.33 -4.39
C HIS A 22 9.07 -2.96 -3.03
N LYS A 23 10.18 -2.20 -3.01
CA LYS A 23 10.81 -1.72 -1.77
C LYS A 23 9.90 -0.77 -0.98
N MET A 24 9.13 0.08 -1.66
CA MET A 24 8.19 1.00 -1.01
C MET A 24 7.04 0.23 -0.37
N VAL A 25 6.48 -0.75 -1.08
CA VAL A 25 5.42 -1.63 -0.55
C VAL A 25 5.93 -2.49 0.60
N ALA A 26 7.14 -3.04 0.49
CA ALA A 26 7.75 -3.80 1.57
C ALA A 26 7.94 -2.94 2.83
N LYS A 27 8.42 -1.69 2.69
CA LYS A 27 8.50 -0.76 3.83
C LYS A 27 7.14 -0.50 4.48
N ALA A 28 6.09 -0.30 3.67
CA ALA A 28 4.73 -0.11 4.16
C ALA A 28 4.25 -1.32 4.96
N ARG A 29 4.44 -2.52 4.42
CA ARG A 29 4.08 -3.79 5.06
C ARG A 29 4.79 -4.01 6.39
N HIS A 30 6.04 -3.56 6.51
CA HIS A 30 6.81 -3.64 7.75
C HIS A 30 6.53 -2.51 8.74
N GLY A 31 5.58 -1.60 8.43
CA GLY A 31 5.26 -0.46 9.29
C GLY A 31 6.39 0.57 9.40
N ARG A 32 7.35 0.56 8.46
CA ARG A 32 8.41 1.57 8.45
C ARG A 32 7.86 2.91 7.99
N TRP A 33 8.36 3.99 8.57
CA TRP A 33 7.97 5.34 8.20
C TRP A 33 8.13 5.61 6.69
N LEU A 34 7.06 6.16 6.10
CA LEU A 34 6.99 6.55 4.70
C LEU A 34 6.57 8.01 4.60
N SER A 35 7.10 8.71 3.58
CA SER A 35 6.65 10.07 3.30
C SER A 35 5.18 10.06 2.83
N MET A 36 4.47 11.17 3.04
CA MET A 36 3.05 11.30 2.72
C MET A 36 2.74 10.90 1.26
N ARG A 37 3.57 11.35 0.31
CA ARG A 37 3.43 11.00 -1.12
C ARG A 37 3.50 9.50 -1.37
N VAL A 38 4.37 8.79 -0.65
CA VAL A 38 4.50 7.34 -0.80
C VAL A 38 3.33 6.61 -0.14
N ARG A 39 2.84 7.12 0.99
CA ARG A 39 1.65 6.59 1.66
C ARG A 39 0.42 6.68 0.75
N LEU A 40 0.19 7.83 0.12
CA LEU A 40 -0.88 8.02 -0.86
C LEU A 40 -0.77 7.04 -2.03
N LYS A 41 0.43 6.85 -2.59
CA LYS A 41 0.67 5.86 -3.65
C LYS A 41 0.32 4.44 -3.24
N VAL A 42 0.77 4.03 -2.05
CA VAL A 42 0.48 2.69 -1.51
C VAL A 42 -1.02 2.52 -1.27
N GLN A 43 -1.69 3.55 -0.75
CA GLN A 43 -3.14 3.55 -0.55
C GLN A 43 -3.90 3.41 -1.88
N ASN A 44 -3.57 4.23 -2.87
CA ASN A 44 -4.19 4.14 -4.20
C ASN A 44 -3.98 2.76 -4.82
N ALA A 45 -2.75 2.25 -4.77
CA ALA A 45 -2.41 0.92 -5.27
C ALA A 45 -3.16 -0.19 -4.53
N PHE A 46 -3.26 -0.09 -3.20
CA PHE A 46 -3.99 -1.05 -2.37
C PHE A 46 -5.49 -1.01 -2.66
N ASN A 47 -6.08 0.19 -2.72
CA ASN A 47 -7.50 0.39 -3.01
C ASN A 47 -7.86 -0.18 -4.39
N ASN A 48 -7.01 0.05 -5.40
CA ASN A 48 -7.19 -0.51 -6.73
C ASN A 48 -7.04 -2.05 -6.76
N ALA A 49 -6.05 -2.60 -6.03
CA ALA A 49 -5.81 -4.05 -5.99
C ALA A 49 -6.88 -4.82 -5.19
N SER A 50 -7.40 -4.21 -4.11
CA SER A 50 -8.39 -4.83 -3.22
C SER A 50 -9.84 -4.51 -3.58
N GLY A 51 -10.07 -3.50 -4.43
CA GLY A 51 -11.41 -2.95 -4.69
C GLY A 51 -12.03 -2.22 -3.50
N GLN A 52 -11.24 -1.94 -2.45
CA GLN A 52 -11.68 -1.21 -1.26
C GLN A 52 -11.30 0.26 -1.34
N ASN A 53 -11.90 1.09 -0.48
CA ASN A 53 -11.55 2.50 -0.38
C ASN A 53 -11.12 2.84 1.06
N LEU A 54 -9.94 2.34 1.44
CA LEU A 54 -9.40 2.55 2.78
C LEU A 54 -8.69 3.89 2.90
N SER A 55 -8.78 4.47 4.09
CA SER A 55 -8.07 5.69 4.46
C SER A 55 -6.61 5.41 4.86
N LEU A 56 -5.76 6.45 4.85
CA LEU A 56 -4.36 6.31 5.28
C LEU A 56 -4.24 5.89 6.75
N SER A 57 -5.13 6.35 7.62
CA SER A 57 -5.19 5.98 9.03
C SER A 57 -5.52 4.50 9.25
N GLU A 58 -6.27 3.88 8.34
CA GLU A 58 -6.60 2.46 8.41
C GLU A 58 -5.47 1.57 7.86
N LEU A 59 -4.76 2.05 6.83
CA LEU A 59 -3.63 1.32 6.24
C LEU A 59 -2.34 1.49 7.04
N PHE A 60 -2.18 2.61 7.72
CA PHE A 60 -0.96 2.95 8.42
C PHE A 60 -1.23 3.36 9.87
N ASN A 61 -0.81 2.52 10.80
CA ASN A 61 -0.88 2.81 12.23
C ASN A 61 0.41 3.53 12.69
N TYR A 62 0.60 4.77 12.23
CA TYR A 62 1.60 5.68 12.82
C TYR A 62 0.91 6.41 13.97
N SER A 63 0.95 5.82 15.16
CA SER A 63 0.63 6.53 16.41
C SER A 63 1.84 7.36 16.86
#